data_AF-A0A1I7AM35-F1
#
_entry.id   AF-A0A1I7AM35-F1
#
_cell.length_a   1.000
_cell.length_b   1.000
_cell.length_c   1.000
_cell.angle_alpha   90.00
_cell.angle_beta   90.00
_cell.angle_gamma   90.00
#
_symmetry.space_group_name_H-M   'P 1'
#
loop_
_entity.id
_entity.type
_entity.pdbx_description
1 polymer ?
#
loop_
_entity_poly.entity_id
_entity_poly.type
_entity_poly.pdbx_seq_one_letter_code
_entity_poly.pdbx_strand_id
1 'polypeptide(L)'
;MPDPFQILAGATIGNGGLKIKNLGKTAVTVNKQAPEGVRSIKGVRIILDPEKTKAYPKLHAWYLNTEKLPHEEVVPILLEAGEKVYSWKLVDVEVPVRQKKRIQCCKNCNEMFVQQSSHCRLHTYLQLYC
;
A
#
# COMPACT_ATOMS: atom_id res chain seq x y z
N MET A 1 2.60 7.07 -4.20
CA MET A 1 1.86 6.99 -2.91
C MET A 1 2.56 6.16 -1.83
N PRO A 2 3.18 4.99 -2.08
CA PRO A 2 3.79 4.22 -0.98
C PRO A 2 4.99 4.92 -0.33
N ASP A 3 5.75 5.68 -1.12
CA ASP A 3 7.07 6.21 -0.73
C ASP A 3 7.06 7.10 0.52
N PRO A 4 6.12 8.05 0.71
CA PRO A 4 6.04 8.83 1.95
C PRO A 4 5.91 7.97 3.20
N PHE A 5 5.18 6.85 3.16
CA PHE A 5 5.05 5.95 4.31
C PHE A 5 6.32 5.13 4.56
N GLN A 6 7.06 4.80 3.49
CA GLN A 6 8.35 4.14 3.61
C GLN A 6 9.40 5.06 4.22
N ILE A 7 9.45 6.31 3.77
CA ILE A 7 10.44 7.32 4.20
C ILE A 7 10.11 7.84 5.60
N LEU A 8 8.88 8.28 5.85
CA LEU A 8 8.51 8.97 7.09
C LEU A 8 8.17 7.99 8.23
N ALA A 9 7.54 6.85 7.94
CA ALA A 9 7.10 5.91 8.96
C ALA A 9 7.98 4.65 9.07
N GLY A 10 8.98 4.48 8.19
CA GLY A 10 9.79 3.25 8.13
C GLY A 10 8.98 1.99 7.77
N ALA A 11 7.74 2.16 7.32
CA ALA A 11 6.85 1.06 6.94
C ALA A 11 7.19 0.63 5.51
N THR A 12 8.01 -0.41 5.36
CA THR A 12 8.49 -0.87 4.06
C THR A 12 7.82 -2.16 3.62
N ILE A 13 7.91 -2.47 2.33
CA ILE A 13 7.48 -3.77 1.81
C ILE A 13 8.38 -4.88 2.40
N GLY A 14 9.68 -4.63 2.52
CA GLY A 14 10.66 -5.61 3.00
C GLY A 14 10.47 -6.05 4.45
N ASN A 15 10.10 -5.13 5.34
CA ASN A 15 9.80 -5.45 6.75
C ASN A 15 8.34 -5.88 6.97
N GLY A 16 7.51 -5.88 5.93
CA GLY A 16 6.09 -6.22 6.00
C GLY A 16 5.21 -5.16 6.68
N GLY A 17 5.76 -3.97 6.96
CA GLY A 17 5.04 -2.83 7.53
C GLY A 17 4.14 -2.12 6.51
N LEU A 18 4.39 -2.27 5.22
CA LEU A 18 3.56 -1.76 4.13
C LEU A 18 3.02 -2.89 3.26
N LYS A 19 1.71 -2.82 2.96
CA LYS A 19 1.03 -3.73 2.03
C LYS A 19 0.32 -2.93 0.97
N ILE A 20 0.59 -3.26 -0.29
CA ILE A 20 -0.08 -2.64 -1.43
C ILE A 20 -1.26 -3.52 -1.83
N LYS A 21 -2.47 -2.93 -1.84
CA LYS A 21 -3.67 -3.55 -2.42
C LYS A 21 -4.02 -2.79 -3.70
N ASN A 22 -3.87 -3.42 -4.86
CA ASN A 22 -4.16 -2.79 -6.15
C ASN A 22 -5.67 -2.71 -6.38
N LEU A 23 -6.28 -1.64 -5.87
CA LEU A 23 -7.74 -1.39 -5.93
C LEU A 23 -8.10 -0.16 -6.77
N GLY A 24 -7.13 0.48 -7.42
CA GLY A 24 -7.34 1.74 -8.15
C GLY A 24 -7.78 2.91 -7.24
N LYS A 25 -7.42 2.90 -5.95
CA LYS A 25 -7.85 3.92 -4.98
C LYS A 25 -6.66 4.71 -4.44
N THR A 26 -6.74 6.04 -4.48
CA THR A 26 -5.81 6.95 -3.80
C THR A 26 -6.19 7.07 -2.32
N ALA A 27 -5.83 6.03 -1.55
CA ALA A 27 -6.19 5.92 -0.15
C ALA A 27 -5.21 5.03 0.61
N VAL A 28 -4.99 5.35 1.88
CA VAL A 28 -4.15 4.56 2.79
C VAL A 28 -4.97 4.12 4.00
N THR A 29 -4.55 3.04 4.67
CA THR A 29 -5.03 2.69 5.99
C THR A 29 -3.83 2.51 6.89
N VAL A 30 -3.80 3.27 7.98
CA VAL A 30 -2.67 3.34 8.90
C VAL A 30 -3.13 2.83 10.26
N ASN A 31 -2.36 1.95 10.86
CA ASN A 31 -2.60 1.41 12.20
C ASN A 31 -1.27 1.28 12.94
N LYS A 32 -1.31 1.25 14.27
CA LYS A 32 -0.12 0.90 15.07
C LYS A 32 0.24 -0.56 14.86
N GLN A 33 1.48 -0.93 15.16
CA GLN A 33 1.89 -2.33 15.18
C GLN A 33 1.02 -3.09 16.20
N ALA A 34 0.43 -4.20 15.75
CA ALA A 34 -0.39 -5.04 16.60
C ALA A 34 0.49 -5.80 17.60
N PRO A 35 0.09 -5.86 18.89
CA PRO A 35 0.69 -6.78 19.86
C PRO A 35 0.53 -8.23 19.42
N GLU A 36 1.39 -9.10 19.95
CA GLU A 36 1.32 -10.54 19.67
C GLU A 36 -0.02 -11.12 20.16
N GLY A 37 -0.59 -12.04 19.39
CA GLY A 37 -1.89 -12.67 19.69
C GLY A 37 -3.13 -11.83 19.33
N VAL A 38 -2.97 -10.53 19.03
CA VAL A 38 -4.09 -9.67 18.62
C VAL A 38 -4.48 -9.97 17.18
N ARG A 39 -5.79 -10.19 16.94
CA ARG A 39 -6.35 -10.52 15.61
C ARG A 39 -6.92 -9.31 14.86
N SER A 40 -7.21 -8.22 15.56
CA SER A 40 -7.73 -6.98 14.98
C SER A 40 -7.20 -5.77 15.74
N ILE A 41 -6.88 -4.70 15.02
CA ILE A 41 -6.46 -3.42 15.60
C ILE A 41 -7.17 -2.26 14.93
N LYS A 42 -7.47 -1.21 15.68
CA LYS A 42 -8.03 0.03 15.13
C LYS A 42 -7.02 0.70 14.22
N GLY A 43 -7.50 1.16 13.06
CA GLY A 43 -6.75 1.95 12.11
C GLY A 43 -7.56 3.16 11.65
N VAL A 44 -6.87 4.06 10.95
CA VAL A 44 -7.46 5.22 10.28
C VAL A 44 -7.31 5.01 8.78
N ARG A 45 -8.43 5.00 8.07
CA ARG A 45 -8.45 5.01 6.61
C ARG A 45 -8.55 6.45 6.13
N ILE A 46 -7.57 6.89 5.35
CA ILE A 46 -7.47 8.24 4.78
C ILE A 46 -7.64 8.14 3.27
N ILE A 47 -8.42 9.04 2.68
CA ILE A 47 -8.79 9.06 1.26
C ILE A 47 -8.62 10.49 0.75
N LEU A 48 -8.03 10.67 -0.44
CA LEU A 48 -8.11 11.93 -1.17
C LEU A 48 -9.56 12.10 -1.67
N ASP A 49 -10.28 13.08 -1.13
CA ASP A 49 -11.73 13.17 -1.27
C ASP A 49 -12.12 13.94 -2.54
N PRO A 50 -12.81 13.32 -3.51
CA PRO A 50 -13.23 13.98 -4.74
C PRO A 50 -14.16 15.17 -4.50
N GLU A 51 -15.02 15.13 -3.47
CA GLU A 51 -15.93 16.23 -3.18
C GLU A 51 -15.18 17.42 -2.60
N LYS A 52 -14.21 17.18 -1.72
CA LYS A 52 -13.41 18.26 -1.12
C LYS A 52 -12.42 18.87 -2.10
N THR A 53 -11.89 18.09 -3.04
CA THR A 53 -11.00 18.61 -4.08
C THR A 53 -11.70 19.61 -5.02
N LYS A 54 -13.04 19.63 -5.11
CA LYS A 54 -13.78 20.62 -5.93
C LYS A 54 -13.50 22.08 -5.56
N ALA A 55 -13.10 22.35 -4.30
CA ALA A 55 -12.66 23.67 -3.86
C ALA A 55 -11.34 24.13 -4.53
N TYR A 56 -10.63 23.21 -5.19
CA TYR A 56 -9.33 23.42 -5.84
C TYR A 56 -9.38 22.88 -7.28
N PRO A 57 -9.91 23.64 -8.27
CA PRO A 57 -10.26 23.13 -9.59
C PRO A 57 -9.13 22.40 -10.34
N LYS A 58 -7.91 22.96 -10.32
CA LYS A 58 -6.73 22.32 -10.94
C LYS A 58 -6.37 20.99 -10.28
N LEU A 59 -6.39 20.94 -8.94
CA LEU A 59 -6.15 19.69 -8.20
C LEU A 59 -7.24 18.66 -8.49
N HIS A 60 -8.51 19.09 -8.56
CA HIS A 60 -9.63 18.22 -8.91
C HIS A 60 -9.49 17.64 -10.32
N ALA A 61 -9.18 18.48 -11.31
CA ALA A 61 -9.00 18.06 -12.69
C ALA A 61 -7.81 17.10 -12.85
N TRP A 62 -6.70 17.37 -12.16
CA TRP A 62 -5.55 16.46 -12.08
C TRP A 62 -5.93 15.13 -11.42
N TYR A 63 -6.65 15.16 -10.30
CA TYR A 63 -7.04 13.95 -9.56
C TYR A 63 -7.98 13.05 -10.37
N LEU A 64 -8.95 13.65 -11.06
CA LEU A 64 -9.89 12.93 -11.92
C LEU A 64 -9.34 12.65 -13.33
N ASN A 65 -8.11 13.10 -13.61
CA ASN A 65 -7.47 12.98 -14.92
C ASN A 65 -8.33 13.56 -16.07
N THR A 66 -9.10 14.62 -15.81
CA THR A 66 -9.87 15.34 -16.83
C THR A 66 -9.01 16.33 -17.60
N GLU A 67 -7.90 16.77 -17.01
CA GLU A 67 -6.90 17.64 -17.64
C GLU A 67 -5.49 17.12 -17.32
N LYS A 68 -4.58 17.24 -18.30
CA LYS A 68 -3.16 16.93 -18.09
C LYS A 68 -2.45 18.16 -17.54
N LEU A 69 -2.28 18.20 -16.22
CA LEU A 69 -1.57 19.27 -15.53
C LEU A 69 -0.20 18.81 -15.04
N PRO A 70 0.86 19.61 -15.23
CA PRO A 70 2.18 19.31 -14.71
C PRO A 70 2.18 19.34 -13.17
N HIS A 71 2.99 18.47 -12.55
CA HIS A 71 3.03 18.35 -11.10
C HIS A 71 3.48 19.63 -10.40
N GLU A 72 4.32 20.43 -11.05
CA GLU A 72 4.81 21.73 -10.61
C GLU A 72 3.66 22.73 -10.37
N GLU A 73 2.54 22.60 -11.08
CA GLU A 73 1.35 23.43 -10.87
C GLU A 73 0.43 22.88 -9.77
N VAL A 74 0.37 21.56 -9.62
CA VAL A 74 -0.59 20.90 -8.72
C VAL A 74 -0.06 20.76 -7.30
N VAL A 75 1.25 20.53 -7.13
CA VAL A 75 1.88 20.34 -5.81
C VAL A 75 1.69 21.56 -4.90
N PRO A 76 1.90 22.81 -5.32
CA PRO A 76 1.65 23.98 -4.48
C PRO A 76 0.20 24.05 -3.98
N ILE A 77 -0.76 23.71 -4.85
CA ILE A 77 -2.19 23.68 -4.51
C ILE A 77 -2.47 22.59 -3.48
N LEU A 78 -1.89 21.40 -3.65
CA LEU A 78 -2.03 20.30 -2.69
C LEU A 78 -1.43 20.65 -1.32
N LEU A 79 -0.30 21.35 -1.31
CA LEU A 79 0.35 21.84 -0.07
C LEU A 79 -0.50 22.92 0.62
N GLU A 80 -1.05 23.87 -0.12
CA GLU A 80 -1.95 24.90 0.40
C GLU A 80 -3.26 24.30 0.94
N ALA A 81 -3.82 23.33 0.21
CA ALA A 81 -5.04 22.65 0.61
C ALA A 81 -4.85 21.82 1.89
N GLY A 82 -3.70 21.18 2.03
CA GLY A 82 -3.34 20.38 3.20
C GLY A 82 -4.41 19.34 3.54
N GLU A 83 -4.83 19.29 4.80
CA GLU A 83 -5.81 18.32 5.30
C GLU A 83 -7.23 18.50 4.72
N LYS A 84 -7.53 19.68 4.16
CA LYS A 84 -8.89 20.04 3.70
C LYS A 84 -9.37 19.20 2.53
N VAL A 85 -8.47 18.56 1.78
CA VAL A 85 -8.82 17.70 0.63
C VAL A 85 -8.93 16.22 1.01
N TYR A 86 -8.70 15.87 2.26
CA TYR A 86 -8.76 14.48 2.72
C TYR A 86 -10.01 14.21 3.56
N SER A 87 -10.51 12.99 3.46
CA SER A 87 -11.50 12.44 4.37
C SER A 87 -10.94 11.19 5.04
N TRP A 88 -11.39 10.94 6.27
CA TRP A 88 -10.91 9.80 7.04
C TRP A 88 -12.03 9.11 7.81
N LYS A 89 -11.80 7.84 8.14
CA LYS A 89 -12.67 7.07 9.04
C LYS A 89 -11.90 6.06 9.85
N LEU A 90 -12.40 5.74 11.04
CA LEU A 90 -11.92 4.62 11.84
C LEU A 90 -12.34 3.30 11.19
N VAL A 91 -11.43 2.33 11.19
CA VAL A 91 -11.65 0.99 10.65
C VAL A 91 -11.01 -0.06 11.56
N ASP A 92 -11.52 -1.28 11.51
CA ASP A 92 -10.86 -2.46 12.08
C ASP A 92 -9.95 -3.09 11.02
N VAL A 93 -8.69 -3.33 11.39
CA VAL A 93 -7.66 -3.90 10.52
C VAL A 93 -7.32 -5.29 11.03
N GLU A 94 -7.54 -6.30 10.19
CA GLU A 94 -7.13 -7.67 10.47
C GLU A 94 -5.60 -7.80 10.54
N VAL A 95 -5.15 -8.44 11.61
CA VAL A 95 -3.73 -8.72 11.85
C VAL A 95 -3.46 -10.15 11.41
N PRO A 96 -2.66 -10.38 10.34
CA PRO A 96 -2.37 -11.73 9.91
C PRO A 96 -1.56 -12.47 10.97
N VAL A 97 -1.94 -13.71 11.24
CA VAL A 97 -1.19 -14.59 12.13
C VAL A 97 0.17 -14.88 11.51
N ARG A 98 1.24 -14.56 12.24
CA ARG A 98 2.60 -14.93 11.83
C ARG A 98 2.74 -16.45 11.92
N GLN A 99 2.92 -17.10 10.78
CA GLN A 99 3.25 -18.51 10.73
C GLN A 99 4.75 -18.72 10.90
N LYS A 100 5.14 -19.79 11.61
CA LYS A 100 6.54 -20.18 11.73
C LYS A 100 7.07 -20.54 10.34
N LYS A 101 8.10 -19.83 9.90
CA LYS A 101 8.77 -20.11 8.61
C LYS A 101 9.50 -21.45 8.71
N ARG A 102 9.31 -22.32 7.72
CA ARG A 102 10.16 -23.50 7.49
C ARG A 102 11.00 -23.25 6.24
N ILE A 103 12.27 -23.59 6.29
CA ILE A 103 13.21 -23.43 5.16
C ILE A 103 13.50 -24.82 4.60
N GLN A 104 13.46 -24.98 3.27
CA GLN A 104 13.77 -26.24 2.59
C GLN A 104 14.57 -25.97 1.30
N CYS A 105 15.31 -26.98 0.83
CA CYS A 105 16.03 -26.92 -0.44
C CYS A 105 15.12 -27.38 -1.60
N CYS A 106 15.08 -26.62 -2.69
CA CYS A 106 14.37 -27.03 -3.90
C CYS A 106 15.16 -28.13 -4.64
N LYS A 107 14.52 -29.27 -4.90
CA LYS A 107 15.16 -30.37 -5.63
C LYS A 107 15.46 -30.09 -7.12
N ASN A 108 14.92 -29.00 -7.68
CA ASN A 108 15.08 -28.65 -9.09
C ASN A 108 16.21 -27.64 -9.33
N CYS A 109 16.29 -26.58 -8.50
CA CYS A 109 17.28 -25.50 -8.66
C CYS A 109 18.32 -25.44 -7.53
N ASN A 110 18.24 -26.31 -6.52
CA ASN A 110 19.12 -26.35 -5.34
C ASN A 110 19.15 -25.07 -4.48
N GLU A 111 18.18 -24.17 -4.65
CA GLU A 111 18.06 -22.97 -3.81
C GLU A 111 17.23 -23.22 -2.55
N MET A 112 17.58 -22.52 -1.46
CA MET A 112 16.84 -22.53 -0.20
C MET A 112 15.64 -21.58 -0.28
N PHE A 113 14.46 -22.02 0.16
CA PHE A 113 13.26 -21.18 0.16
C PHE A 113 12.37 -21.41 1.38
N VAL A 114 11.56 -20.40 1.70
CA VAL A 114 10.51 -20.51 2.72
C VAL A 114 9.41 -21.43 2.17
N GLN A 115 9.20 -22.57 2.82
CA GLN A 115 8.20 -23.58 2.45
C GLN A 115 6.79 -22.98 2.52
N GLN A 116 6.24 -22.69 1.35
CA GLN A 116 4.80 -22.47 1.13
C GLN A 116 4.17 -23.61 0.30
N SER A 117 5.00 -24.38 -0.42
CA SER A 117 4.67 -25.49 -1.33
C SER A 117 5.85 -26.48 -1.38
N SER A 118 5.70 -27.62 -2.07
CA SER A 118 6.77 -28.63 -2.21
C SER A 118 7.93 -28.21 -3.14
N HIS A 119 7.72 -27.24 -4.03
CA HIS A 119 8.75 -26.68 -4.93
C HIS A 119 8.82 -25.15 -4.80
N CYS A 120 9.97 -24.55 -5.15
CA CYS A 120 10.10 -23.09 -5.22
C CYS A 120 9.34 -22.54 -6.45
N ARG A 121 8.81 -21.31 -6.35
CA ARG A 121 7.95 -20.69 -7.40
C ARG A 121 8.71 -20.27 -8.67
N LEU A 122 10.03 -20.51 -8.75
CA LEU A 122 10.86 -20.12 -9.91
C LEU A 122 10.44 -20.83 -11.21
N HIS A 123 9.79 -21.98 -11.13
CA HIS A 123 9.40 -22.76 -12.32
C HIS A 123 8.02 -22.41 -12.90
N THR A 124 7.28 -21.46 -12.31
CA THR A 124 5.93 -21.10 -12.79
C THR A 124 5.91 -19.86 -13.71
N TYR A 125 7.03 -19.13 -13.82
CA TYR A 125 7.10 -17.89 -14.61
C TYR A 125 7.71 -18.05 -16.01
N LEU A 126 8.22 -19.23 -16.37
CA LEU A 126 8.77 -19.51 -17.71
C LEU A 126 7.70 -19.89 -18.76
N GLN A 127 6.39 -19.85 -18.42
CA GLN A 127 5.30 -20.26 -19.34
C GLN A 127 4.31 -19.15 -19.74
N LEU A 128 4.57 -17.87 -19.44
CA LEU A 128 3.65 -16.78 -19.81
C LEU A 128 4.24 -15.71 -20.75
N TYR A 129 5.27 -16.08 -21.51
CA TYR A 129 5.73 -15.31 -22.67
C TYR A 129 5.89 -16.22 -23.89
N CYS A 130 4.76 -16.67 -24.44
CA CYS A 130 4.56 -16.96 -25.86
C CYS A 130 3.16 -16.48 -26.23
#